data_AF-A0AA38KWE9-F1
#
_entry.id   AF-A0AA38KWE9-F1
#
_cell.length_a   1.000
_cell.length_b   1.000
_cell.length_c   1.000
_cell.angle_alpha   90.00
_cell.angle_beta   90.00
_cell.angle_gamma   90.00
#
_symmetry.space_group_name_H-M   'P 1'
#
loop_
_entity.id
_entity.type
_entity.pdbx_description
1 polymer ?
#
loop_
_entity_poly.entity_id
_entity_poly.type
_entity_poly.pdbx_seq_one_letter_code
_entity_poly.pdbx_strand_id
1 'polypeptide(L)'
;MDTPPLAQKAYSHVGHKNGVRDQDDEDYWKELQEFFKNGEFPSGLVTDKARIHFRKRAHRFFLQHNQLWLAPKKNPDRLPRKVIEEQSRRQELIAAAHNKCGHRGRDATY
;
A
#
# COMPACT_ATOMS: atom_id res chain seq x y z
N MET A 1 2.88 -1.02 44.54
CA MET A 1 2.84 -2.12 43.56
C MET A 1 3.10 -1.49 42.20
N ASP A 2 4.36 -1.53 41.80
CA ASP A 2 4.91 -0.85 40.61
C ASP A 2 4.66 -1.72 39.38
N THR A 3 3.87 -1.24 38.42
CA THR A 3 3.58 -1.98 37.18
C THR A 3 4.64 -1.62 36.14
N PRO A 4 5.43 -2.58 35.62
CA PRO A 4 6.49 -2.26 34.68
C PRO A 4 5.93 -1.81 33.32
N PRO A 5 6.59 -0.88 32.61
CA PRO A 5 6.16 -0.48 31.27
C PRO A 5 6.36 -1.63 30.29
N LEU A 6 5.29 -1.99 29.59
CA LEU A 6 5.30 -2.97 28.50
C LEU A 6 6.31 -2.54 27.44
N ALA A 7 7.45 -3.22 27.44
CA ALA A 7 8.46 -3.12 26.40
C ALA A 7 7.80 -3.27 25.03
N GLN A 8 7.90 -2.21 24.22
CA GLN A 8 7.53 -2.22 22.81
C GLN A 8 8.36 -3.30 22.10
N LYS A 9 7.78 -4.49 21.94
CA LYS A 9 8.35 -5.52 21.09
C LYS A 9 8.34 -4.99 19.67
N ALA A 10 9.52 -4.64 19.16
CA ALA A 10 9.75 -4.38 17.76
C ALA A 10 9.35 -5.64 16.98
N TYR A 11 8.17 -5.60 16.35
CA TYR A 11 7.70 -6.63 15.44
C TYR A 11 8.53 -6.56 14.16
N SER A 12 9.73 -7.09 14.23
CA SER A 12 10.43 -7.61 13.08
C SER A 12 9.52 -8.67 12.42
N HIS A 13 9.55 -8.76 11.09
CA HIS A 13 8.98 -9.85 10.27
C HIS A 13 7.62 -9.63 9.57
N VAL A 14 7.28 -8.40 9.16
CA VAL A 14 6.40 -8.20 7.99
C VAL A 14 7.19 -7.54 6.86
N GLY A 15 8.05 -8.33 6.24
CA GLY A 15 8.78 -7.94 5.05
C GLY A 15 9.36 -9.19 4.43
N HIS A 16 8.94 -9.53 3.22
CA HIS A 16 9.66 -10.51 2.43
C HIS A 16 11.12 -10.04 2.35
N LYS A 17 12.03 -10.82 2.94
CA LYS A 17 13.45 -10.48 3.16
C LYS A 17 14.24 -10.15 1.88
N ASN A 18 13.64 -10.35 0.69
CA ASN A 18 14.22 -10.07 -0.63
C ASN A 18 13.27 -9.27 -1.56
N GLY A 19 12.24 -8.63 -1.02
CA GLY A 19 11.25 -7.90 -1.80
C GLY A 19 10.94 -6.57 -1.15
N VAL A 20 11.95 -5.71 -1.03
CA VAL A 20 11.67 -4.28 -0.96
C VAL A 20 10.85 -4.00 -2.21
N ARG A 21 9.53 -3.82 -2.07
CA ARG A 21 8.79 -3.07 -3.08
C ARG A 21 9.39 -1.69 -2.93
N ASP A 22 10.35 -1.34 -3.77
CA ASP A 22 11.12 -0.08 -3.76
C ASP A 22 10.27 1.20 -3.71
N GLN A 23 8.93 1.11 -3.65
CA GLN A 23 7.99 2.15 -4.02
C GLN A 23 6.65 1.97 -3.30
N ASP A 24 6.70 1.85 -1.98
CA ASP A 24 5.54 2.06 -1.10
C ASP A 24 5.69 3.38 -0.33
N ASP A 25 6.34 4.34 -0.98
CA ASP A 25 6.56 5.67 -0.46
C ASP A 25 5.27 6.48 -0.59
N GLU A 26 4.94 7.25 0.44
CA GLU A 26 3.78 8.15 0.42
C GLU A 26 3.83 9.10 -0.78
N ASP A 27 5.04 9.50 -1.17
CA ASP A 27 5.28 10.35 -2.33
C ASP A 27 4.86 9.68 -3.64
N TYR A 28 5.12 8.37 -3.81
CA TYR A 28 4.67 7.63 -4.99
C TYR A 28 3.14 7.62 -5.11
N TRP A 29 2.43 7.44 -3.98
CA TRP A 29 0.97 7.45 -3.98
C TRP A 29 0.41 8.84 -4.31
N LYS A 30 1.03 9.90 -3.78
CA LYS A 30 0.69 11.30 -4.13
C LYS A 30 0.90 11.58 -5.62
N GLU A 31 2.07 11.23 -6.15
CA GLU A 31 2.37 11.40 -7.58
C GLU A 31 1.36 10.66 -8.47
N LEU A 32 0.93 9.47 -8.06
CA LEU A 32 -0.07 8.70 -8.78
C LEU A 32 -1.47 9.33 -8.70
N GLN A 33 -1.86 9.86 -7.54
CA GLN A 33 -3.09 10.63 -7.41
C GLN A 33 -3.08 11.88 -8.30
N GLU A 34 -1.98 12.65 -8.28
CA GLU A 34 -1.82 13.85 -9.11
C GLU A 34 -1.86 13.51 -10.59
N PHE A 35 -1.21 12.41 -11.00
CA PHE A 35 -1.29 11.91 -12.37
C PHE A 35 -2.74 11.59 -12.77
N PHE A 36 -3.55 10.98 -11.90
CA PHE A 36 -4.95 10.70 -12.22
C PHE A 36 -5.87 11.93 -12.15
N LYS A 37 -5.53 12.94 -11.35
CA LYS A 37 -6.29 14.20 -11.24
C LYS A 37 -6.01 15.15 -12.39
N ASN A 38 -4.73 15.34 -12.71
CA ASN A 38 -4.26 16.39 -13.62
C ASN A 38 -3.80 15.84 -14.98
N GLY A 39 -3.53 14.53 -15.08
CA GLY A 39 -3.00 13.92 -16.29
C GLY A 39 -1.49 14.15 -16.48
N GLU A 40 -0.81 14.72 -15.49
CA GLU A 40 0.59 15.13 -15.58
C GLU A 40 1.53 14.08 -14.98
N PHE A 41 2.66 13.83 -15.65
CA PHE A 41 3.69 12.95 -15.12
C PHE A 41 4.49 13.67 -14.02
N PRO A 42 4.93 12.96 -12.96
CA PRO A 42 5.78 13.57 -11.96
C PRO A 42 7.08 14.11 -12.57
N SER A 43 7.51 15.27 -12.08
CA SER A 43 8.65 16.04 -12.62
C SER A 43 9.97 15.28 -12.57
N GLY A 44 10.11 14.30 -11.66
CA GLY A 44 11.25 13.39 -11.59
C GLY A 44 11.38 12.41 -12.77
N LEU A 45 10.33 12.24 -13.59
CA LEU A 45 10.36 11.36 -14.77
C LEU A 45 10.90 12.10 -16.00
N VAL A 46 12.23 12.22 -16.05
CA VAL A 46 12.95 12.92 -17.13
C VAL A 46 12.96 12.12 -18.45
N THR A 47 12.97 10.79 -18.38
CA THR A 47 13.07 9.93 -19.58
C THR A 47 11.74 9.32 -19.98
N ASP A 48 11.53 9.13 -21.29
CA ASP A 48 10.35 8.42 -21.82
C ASP A 48 10.23 6.99 -21.27
N LYS A 49 11.36 6.31 -21.06
CA LYS A 49 11.37 4.97 -20.43
C LYS A 49 10.76 5.01 -19.03
N ALA A 50 11.11 6.02 -18.22
CA ALA A 50 10.56 6.20 -16.89
C ALA A 50 9.06 6.51 -16.92
N ARG A 51 8.62 7.36 -17.84
CA ARG A 51 7.19 7.68 -18.07
C ARG A 51 6.37 6.46 -18.51
N ILE A 52 6.89 5.67 -19.45
CA ILE A 52 6.25 4.43 -19.90
C ILE A 52 6.13 3.44 -18.75
N HIS A 53 7.18 3.29 -17.94
CA HIS A 53 7.19 2.39 -16.79
C HIS A 53 6.18 2.83 -15.73
N PHE A 54 6.14 4.12 -15.42
CA PHE A 54 5.14 4.72 -14.54
C PHE A 54 3.73 4.45 -15.06
N ARG A 55 3.46 4.75 -16.34
CA ARG A 55 2.14 4.52 -16.97
C ARG A 55 1.71 3.04 -16.93
N LYS A 56 2.62 2.11 -17.21
CA LYS A 56 2.35 0.66 -17.14
C LYS A 56 1.97 0.22 -15.73
N ARG A 57 2.53 0.85 -14.70
CA ARG A 57 2.15 0.61 -13.31
C ARG A 57 0.81 1.27 -12.97
N ALA A 58 0.66 2.54 -13.32
CA ALA A 58 -0.57 3.31 -13.12
C ALA A 58 -1.79 2.62 -13.73
N HIS A 59 -1.66 1.93 -14.87
CA HIS A 59 -2.74 1.15 -15.49
C HIS A 59 -3.42 0.11 -14.57
N ARG A 60 -2.78 -0.31 -13.48
CA ARG A 60 -3.40 -1.23 -12.50
C ARG A 60 -4.30 -0.51 -11.50
N PHE A 61 -4.28 0.81 -11.50
CA PHE A 61 -4.97 1.64 -10.54
C PHE A 61 -5.96 2.55 -11.25
N PHE A 62 -6.89 3.06 -10.47
CA PHE A 62 -7.83 4.08 -10.92
C PHE A 62 -8.26 4.94 -9.72
N LEU A 63 -8.68 6.16 -10.00
CA LEU A 63 -9.19 7.08 -9.00
C LEU A 63 -10.72 6.97 -8.96
N GLN A 64 -11.28 6.73 -7.78
CA GLN A 64 -12.73 6.73 -7.56
C GLN A 64 -13.03 7.42 -6.23
N HIS A 65 -13.93 8.41 -6.25
CA HIS A 65 -14.26 9.24 -5.08
C HIS A 65 -13.03 9.87 -4.42
N ASN A 66 -12.08 10.38 -5.22
CA ASN A 66 -10.82 10.95 -4.75
C ASN A 66 -9.96 9.97 -3.92
N GLN A 67 -10.19 8.68 -4.09
CA GLN A 67 -9.44 7.61 -3.44
C GLN A 67 -8.82 6.72 -4.51
N LEU A 68 -7.62 6.25 -4.25
CA LEU A 68 -6.93 5.35 -5.15
C LEU A 68 -7.40 3.90 -4.94
N TRP A 69 -7.69 3.22 -6.03
CA TRP A 69 -8.12 1.83 -6.04
C TRP A 69 -7.25 0.99 -6.96
N LEU A 70 -6.96 -0.24 -6.53
CA LEU A 70 -6.30 -1.26 -7.33
C LEU A 70 -7.36 -2.07 -8.08
N ALA A 71 -7.25 -2.07 -9.41
CA ALA A 71 -8.10 -2.85 -10.29
C ALA A 71 -7.82 -4.36 -10.16
N PRO A 72 -8.87 -5.20 -10.23
CA PRO A 72 -8.70 -6.64 -10.20
C PRO A 72 -7.98 -7.13 -11.46
N LYS A 73 -7.04 -8.06 -11.27
CA LYS A 73 -6.32 -8.68 -12.39
C LYS A 73 -7.21 -9.76 -13.02
N LYS A 74 -7.77 -9.48 -14.20
CA LYS A 74 -8.42 -10.40 -15.15
C LYS A 74 -9.62 -11.23 -14.66
N ASN A 75 -9.88 -11.31 -13.36
CA ASN A 75 -11.04 -12.01 -12.81
C ASN A 75 -12.10 -10.97 -12.43
N PRO A 76 -13.28 -11.00 -13.07
CA PRO A 76 -14.37 -10.05 -12.79
C PRO A 76 -14.94 -10.23 -11.38
N ASP A 77 -14.81 -11.41 -10.77
CA ASP A 77 -15.32 -11.69 -9.42
C ASP A 77 -14.50 -11.06 -8.29
N ARG A 78 -13.33 -10.49 -8.61
CA ARG A 78 -12.51 -9.81 -7.60
C ARG A 78 -12.92 -8.35 -7.51
N LEU A 79 -13.35 -7.93 -6.33
CA LEU A 79 -13.63 -6.53 -6.06
C LEU A 79 -12.35 -5.69 -6.14
N PRO A 80 -12.44 -4.44 -6.64
CA PRO A 80 -11.36 -3.47 -6.52
C PRO A 80 -10.95 -3.28 -5.05
N ARG A 81 -9.66 -3.08 -4.81
CA ARG A 81 -9.14 -2.90 -3.46
C ARG A 81 -8.76 -1.45 -3.24
N LYS A 82 -9.21 -0.87 -2.15
CA LYS A 82 -8.80 0.47 -1.76
C LYS A 82 -7.31 0.46 -1.40
N VAL A 83 -6.56 1.40 -1.97
CA VAL A 83 -5.17 1.62 -1.62
C VAL A 83 -5.12 2.41 -0.31
N ILE A 84 -4.27 1.96 0.61
CA ILE A 84 -3.94 2.69 1.83
C ILE A 84 -2.61 3.37 1.58
N GLU A 85 -2.68 4.68 1.33
CA GLU A 85 -1.57 5.53 0.89
C GLU A 85 -0.63 5.90 2.04
N GLU A 86 -1.18 6.05 3.24
CA GLU A 86 -0.44 6.42 4.45
C GLU A 86 0.12 5.15 5.13
N GLN A 87 1.43 5.16 5.42
CA GLN A 87 2.10 3.99 5.97
C GLN A 87 1.66 3.69 7.41
N SER A 88 1.49 4.72 8.24
CA SER A 88 0.98 4.60 9.63
C SER A 88 -0.40 3.95 9.66
N ARG A 89 -1.34 4.44 8.86
CA ARG A 89 -2.68 3.84 8.74
C ARG A 89 -2.65 2.37 8.34
N ARG A 90 -1.70 1.97 7.49
CA ARG A 90 -1.55 0.54 7.14
C ARG A 90 -1.09 -0.29 8.33
N GLN A 91 -0.13 0.21 9.11
CA GLN A 91 0.35 -0.48 10.32
C GLN A 91 -0.78 -0.63 11.34
N GLU A 92 -1.59 0.41 11.54
CA GLU A 92 -2.77 0.36 12.40
C GLU A 92 -3.79 -0.70 11.93
N LEU A 93 -4.10 -0.73 10.63
CA LEU A 93 -5.03 -1.72 10.08
C LEU A 93 -4.51 -3.15 10.22
N ILE A 94 -3.20 -3.37 10.01
CA ILE A 94 -2.57 -4.68 10.21
C ILE A 94 -2.63 -5.07 11.69
N ALA A 95 -2.29 -4.16 12.59
CA ALA A 95 -2.35 -4.41 14.04
C ALA A 95 -3.79 -4.67 14.51
N ALA A 96 -4.76 -3.89 14.03
CA ALA A 96 -6.17 -4.08 14.33
C ALA A 96 -6.71 -5.41 13.80
N ALA A 97 -6.35 -5.80 12.57
CA ALA A 97 -6.69 -7.11 12.00
C ALA A 97 -6.07 -8.25 12.82
N HIS A 98 -4.79 -8.14 13.20
CA HIS A 98 -4.11 -9.12 14.03
C HIS A 98 -4.81 -9.28 15.40
N ASN A 99 -5.16 -8.17 16.05
CA ASN A 99 -5.84 -8.17 17.34
C ASN A 99 -7.27 -8.71 17.25
N LYS A 100 -8.00 -8.38 16.17
CA LYS A 100 -9.39 -8.80 15.97
C LYS A 100 -9.53 -10.26 15.52
N CYS A 101 -8.56 -10.80 14.77
CA CYS A 101 -8.51 -12.23 14.42
C CYS A 101 -7.96 -13.12 15.54
N GLY A 102 -7.49 -12.53 16.64
CA GLY A 102 -7.19 -13.19 17.91
C GLY A 102 -6.16 -14.31 17.79
N HIS A 103 -4.86 -13.99 17.72
CA HIS A 103 -3.75 -14.97 17.87
C HIS A 103 -3.90 -16.28 17.07
N ARG A 104 -4.73 -16.32 16.02
CA ARG A 104 -4.91 -17.50 15.18
C ARG A 104 -3.76 -17.51 14.18
N GLY A 105 -2.89 -18.49 14.34
CA GLY A 105 -1.73 -18.67 13.50
C GLY A 105 -2.04 -18.55 12.01
N ARG A 106 -1.11 -17.87 11.32
CA ARG A 106 -0.68 -17.89 9.90
C ARG A 106 -1.68 -18.00 8.73
N ASP A 107 -2.85 -18.64 8.82
CA ASP A 107 -3.65 -18.98 7.63
C ASP A 107 -4.94 -18.16 7.43
N ALA A 108 -5.33 -17.29 8.36
CA ALA A 108 -6.62 -16.59 8.28
C ALA A 108 -6.59 -15.17 7.67
N THR A 109 -5.49 -14.77 7.04
CA THR A 109 -5.31 -13.38 6.57
C THR A 109 -4.91 -13.32 5.09
N TYR A 110 -5.83 -13.68 4.19
CA TYR A 110 -5.71 -13.37 2.75
C TYR A 110 -7.05 -12.99 2.12
#